data_AF-A0A4Q3TC12-F1
#
_entry.id   AF-A0A4Q3TC12-F1
#
_cell.length_a   1.000
_cell.length_b   1.000
_cell.length_c   1.000
_cell.angle_alpha   90.00
_cell.angle_beta   90.00
_cell.angle_gamma   90.00
#
_symmetry.space_group_name_H-M   'P 1'
#
loop_
_entity.id
_entity.type
_entity.pdbx_description
1 polymer ?
#
loop_
_entity_poly.entity_id
_entity_poly.type
_entity_poly.pdbx_seq_one_letter_code
_entity_poly.pdbx_strand_id
1 'polypeptide(L)'
;HSVMGTRHAGLAAFDPAALAEYERCIRLPGSARGMCGDYRASAGIDLAHDRADVAAGRKIAMPLRVLWGDHGIVGKCFDVLALWRERADEVSGRRLACGHYIAEEAPADLLAEANLFFRSERPWVKSASR
;
A
#
# COMPACT_ATOMS: atom_id res chain seq x y z
N HIS A 1 5.68 -16.68 11.43
CA HIS A 1 4.61 -15.75 11.88
C HIS A 1 4.94 -14.78 12.99
N SER A 2 6.04 -14.92 13.74
CA SER A 2 6.34 -14.02 14.88
C SER A 2 6.27 -12.52 14.50
N VAL A 3 6.81 -12.12 13.35
CA VAL A 3 6.77 -10.71 12.88
C VAL A 3 5.38 -10.27 12.42
N MET A 4 4.56 -11.16 11.84
CA MET A 4 3.18 -10.84 11.46
C MET A 4 2.30 -10.70 12.71
N GLY A 5 2.49 -11.60 13.68
CA GLY A 5 1.75 -11.63 14.94
C GLY A 5 2.09 -10.53 15.93
N THR A 6 3.17 -9.76 15.72
CA THR A 6 3.49 -8.58 16.55
C THR A 6 2.78 -7.31 16.09
N ARG A 7 2.02 -7.37 15.00
CA ARG A 7 1.19 -6.25 14.52
C ARG A 7 -0.12 -6.17 15.31
N HIS A 8 -0.81 -5.04 15.14
CA HIS A 8 -1.98 -4.64 15.93
C HIS A 8 -3.00 -5.76 16.22
N ALA A 9 -3.50 -6.47 15.20
CA ALA A 9 -4.51 -7.52 15.38
C ALA A 9 -3.93 -8.92 15.67
N GLY A 10 -2.61 -9.06 15.81
CA GLY A 10 -1.94 -10.34 15.91
C GLY A 10 -2.24 -11.26 14.71
N LEU A 11 -2.27 -12.57 14.94
CA LEU A 11 -2.62 -13.55 13.90
C LEU A 11 -4.11 -13.81 13.78
N ALA A 12 -4.94 -13.31 14.71
CA ALA A 12 -6.37 -13.59 14.76
C ALA A 12 -7.15 -12.96 13.60
N ALA A 13 -6.61 -11.91 12.96
CA ALA A 13 -7.20 -11.31 11.77
C ALA A 13 -7.05 -12.18 10.51
N PHE A 14 -6.15 -13.17 10.52
CA PHE A 14 -5.90 -13.99 9.36
C PHE A 14 -6.80 -15.23 9.36
N ASP A 15 -7.48 -15.47 8.24
CA ASP A 15 -8.13 -16.75 8.01
C ASP A 15 -7.08 -17.89 8.08
N PRO A 16 -7.36 -19.00 8.78
CA PRO A 16 -6.40 -20.10 8.91
C PRO A 16 -5.90 -20.67 7.59
N ALA A 17 -6.75 -20.72 6.55
CA ALA A 17 -6.36 -21.19 5.23
C ALA A 17 -5.43 -20.19 4.53
N ALA A 18 -5.69 -18.88 4.67
CA ALA A 18 -4.80 -17.84 4.17
C ALA A 18 -3.43 -17.89 4.87
N LEU A 19 -3.42 -18.05 6.20
CA LEU A 19 -2.18 -18.16 6.96
C LEU A 19 -1.37 -19.39 6.57
N ALA A 20 -2.02 -20.55 6.40
CA ALA A 20 -1.38 -21.77 5.92
C ALA A 20 -0.77 -21.58 4.52
N GLU A 21 -1.42 -20.83 3.65
CA GLU A 21 -0.91 -20.54 2.30
C GLU A 21 0.29 -19.59 2.33
N TYR A 22 0.26 -18.54 3.17
CA TYR A 22 1.45 -17.70 3.40
C TYR A 22 2.64 -18.54 3.89
N GLU A 23 2.41 -19.49 4.79
CA GLU A 23 3.48 -20.39 5.24
C GLU A 23 3.98 -21.34 4.17
N ARG A 24 3.08 -21.90 3.35
CA ARG A 24 3.44 -22.80 2.28
C ARG A 24 4.32 -22.06 1.26
N CYS A 25 3.90 -20.87 0.85
CA CYS A 25 4.61 -20.04 -0.12
C CYS A 25 5.98 -19.57 0.37
N ILE A 26 6.09 -19.13 1.63
CA ILE A 26 7.38 -18.67 2.16
C ILE A 26 8.41 -19.80 2.28
N ARG A 27 7.96 -21.06 2.37
CA ARG A 27 8.81 -22.26 2.38
C ARG A 27 9.26 -22.74 1.00
N LEU A 28 8.68 -22.20 -0.09
CA LEU A 28 9.08 -22.62 -1.44
C LEU A 28 10.54 -22.22 -1.75
N PRO A 29 11.29 -23.06 -2.48
CA PRO A 29 12.63 -22.72 -2.93
C PRO A 29 12.62 -21.40 -3.73
N GLY A 30 13.52 -20.49 -3.37
CA GLY A 30 13.62 -19.18 -4.02
C GLY A 30 12.79 -18.08 -3.38
N SER A 31 11.78 -18.37 -2.55
CA SER A 31 10.95 -17.33 -1.90
C SER A 31 11.79 -16.36 -1.07
N ALA A 32 12.70 -16.88 -0.24
CA ALA A 32 13.62 -16.04 0.54
C ALA A 32 14.52 -15.16 -0.36
N ARG A 33 15.02 -15.70 -1.47
CA ARG A 33 15.82 -14.94 -2.44
C ARG A 33 14.99 -13.86 -3.12
N GLY A 34 13.75 -14.16 -3.49
CA GLY A 34 12.80 -13.21 -4.07
C GLY A 34 12.53 -12.04 -3.13
N MET A 35 12.12 -12.34 -1.89
CA MET A 35 11.85 -11.31 -0.87
C MET A 35 13.10 -10.48 -0.56
N CYS A 36 14.25 -11.11 -0.30
CA CYS A 36 15.48 -10.35 -0.06
C CYS A 36 15.95 -9.59 -1.31
N GLY A 37 15.59 -10.04 -2.51
CA GLY A 37 15.82 -9.36 -3.78
C GLY A 37 15.01 -8.06 -3.86
N ASP A 38 13.72 -8.13 -3.56
CA ASP A 38 12.79 -7.00 -3.48
C ASP A 38 13.30 -5.93 -2.49
N TYR A 39 13.64 -6.33 -1.26
CA TYR A 39 14.21 -5.39 -0.28
C TYR A 39 15.56 -4.78 -0.70
N ARG A 40 16.36 -5.48 -1.51
CA ARG A 40 17.62 -4.93 -2.04
C ARG A 40 17.36 -3.95 -3.18
N ALA A 41 16.36 -4.21 -4.01
CA ALA A 41 15.94 -3.30 -5.08
C ALA A 41 15.39 -2.00 -4.48
N SER A 42 14.56 -2.08 -3.44
CA SER A 42 13.95 -0.93 -2.77
C SER A 42 14.97 -0.02 -2.06
N ALA A 43 16.09 -0.59 -1.63
CA ALA A 43 17.23 0.15 -1.08
C ALA A 43 18.24 0.63 -2.14
N GLY A 44 17.96 0.42 -3.43
CA GLY A 44 18.90 0.64 -4.53
C GLY A 44 18.24 1.17 -5.79
N ILE A 45 17.99 0.29 -6.77
CA ILE A 45 17.55 0.69 -8.11
C ILE A 45 16.18 1.40 -8.10
N ASP A 46 15.27 1.02 -7.20
CA ASP A 46 13.96 1.66 -7.12
C ASP A 46 14.09 3.13 -6.71
N LEU A 47 15.02 3.45 -5.80
CA LEU A 47 15.32 4.85 -5.45
C LEU A 47 15.90 5.64 -6.63
N ALA A 48 16.66 4.98 -7.52
CA ALA A 48 17.17 5.64 -8.72
C ALA A 48 16.03 5.96 -9.69
N HIS A 49 15.07 5.04 -9.86
CA HIS A 49 13.88 5.26 -10.66
C HIS A 49 13.00 6.36 -10.08
N ASP A 50 12.70 6.32 -8.78
CA ASP A 50 11.92 7.34 -8.08
C ASP A 50 12.55 8.73 -8.22
N ARG A 51 13.87 8.85 -8.03
CA ARG A 51 14.59 10.12 -8.20
C ARG A 51 14.55 10.63 -9.63
N ALA A 52 14.61 9.73 -10.62
CA ALA A 52 14.51 10.10 -12.03
C ALA A 52 13.10 10.63 -12.38
N ASP A 53 12.05 10.03 -11.83
CA ASP A 53 10.67 10.51 -11.95
C ASP A 53 10.52 11.90 -11.32
N VAL A 54 11.04 12.09 -10.10
CA VAL A 54 11.02 13.38 -9.41
C VAL A 54 11.79 14.45 -10.18
N ALA A 55 12.99 14.15 -10.67
CA ALA A 55 13.81 15.09 -11.45
C ALA A 55 13.14 15.47 -12.78
N ALA A 56 12.37 14.56 -13.38
CA ALA A 56 11.60 14.82 -14.58
C ALA A 56 10.23 15.44 -14.32
N GLY A 57 9.88 15.73 -13.06
CA GLY A 57 8.58 16.28 -12.68
C GLY A 57 7.41 15.33 -12.96
N ARG A 58 7.65 14.02 -13.10
CA ARG A 58 6.59 13.03 -13.37
C ARG A 58 5.75 12.81 -12.12
N LYS A 59 4.43 12.79 -12.32
CA LYS A 59 3.44 12.50 -11.29
C LYS A 59 2.43 11.48 -11.79
N ILE A 60 1.82 10.78 -10.84
CA ILE A 60 0.65 9.94 -11.08
C ILE A 60 -0.52 10.86 -11.50
N ALA A 61 -0.90 10.77 -12.78
CA ALA A 61 -1.90 11.64 -13.40
C ALA A 61 -3.34 11.17 -13.18
N MET A 62 -3.56 9.91 -12.80
CA MET A 62 -4.88 9.39 -12.45
C MET A 62 -5.25 9.72 -11.00
N PRO A 63 -6.55 9.72 -10.65
CA PRO A 63 -6.97 9.77 -9.26
C PRO A 63 -6.29 8.68 -8.44
N LEU A 64 -5.87 9.03 -7.22
CA LEU A 64 -5.23 8.13 -6.27
C LEU A 64 -6.00 8.15 -4.94
N ARG A 65 -6.36 6.95 -4.46
CA ARG A 65 -6.95 6.72 -3.13
C ARG A 65 -5.95 5.98 -2.24
N VAL A 66 -5.48 6.65 -1.19
CA VAL A 66 -4.49 6.08 -0.25
C VAL A 66 -5.17 5.70 1.07
N LEU A 67 -5.04 4.45 1.49
CA LEU A 67 -5.58 3.93 2.75
C LEU A 67 -4.44 3.41 3.61
N TRP A 68 -4.49 3.69 4.91
CA TRP A 68 -3.51 3.21 5.88
C TRP A 68 -4.18 2.86 7.21
N GLY A 69 -3.57 1.99 8.01
CA GLY A 69 -4.10 1.67 9.34
C GLY A 69 -3.82 2.76 10.36
N ASP A 70 -4.84 3.14 11.14
CA ASP A 70 -4.77 4.10 12.26
C ASP A 70 -3.85 3.59 13.39
N HIS A 71 -3.80 2.27 13.59
CA HIS A 71 -2.94 1.65 14.59
C HIS A 71 -1.52 1.31 14.06
N GLY A 72 -1.26 1.58 12.78
CA GLY A 72 0.02 1.37 12.12
C GLY A 72 1.07 2.46 12.43
N ILE A 73 2.32 2.21 12.03
CA ILE A 73 3.42 3.18 12.21
C ILE A 73 3.36 4.33 11.19
N VAL A 74 2.78 4.09 10.01
CA VAL A 74 2.79 5.03 8.88
C VAL A 74 2.10 6.35 9.27
N GLY A 75 0.87 6.30 9.77
CA GLY A 75 0.13 7.50 10.20
C GLY A 75 0.70 8.18 11.44
N LYS A 76 1.57 7.50 12.21
CA LYS A 76 2.26 8.07 13.37
C LYS A 76 3.53 8.81 13.00
N CYS A 77 4.24 8.33 11.98
CA CYS A 77 5.52 8.87 11.56
C CYS A 77 5.42 9.88 10.41
N PHE A 78 4.34 9.87 9.65
CA PHE A 78 4.23 10.65 8.42
C PHE A 78 2.87 11.31 8.25
N ASP A 79 2.87 12.50 7.64
CA ASP A 79 1.68 13.01 6.95
C ASP A 79 1.56 12.29 5.60
N VAL A 80 0.80 11.18 5.63
CA VAL A 80 0.64 10.27 4.48
C VAL A 80 0.12 11.01 3.25
N LEU A 81 -0.88 11.87 3.40
CA LEU A 81 -1.49 12.54 2.26
C LEU A 81 -0.61 13.66 1.73
N ALA A 82 0.15 14.37 2.59
CA ALA A 82 1.12 15.35 2.11
C ALA A 82 2.19 14.70 1.23
N LEU A 83 2.78 13.59 1.67
CA LEU A 83 3.81 12.88 0.89
C LEU A 83 3.29 12.40 -0.47
N TRP A 84 2.07 11.87 -0.52
CA TRP A 84 1.48 11.43 -1.79
C TRP A 84 1.14 12.58 -2.74
N ARG A 85 0.79 13.77 -2.24
CA ARG A 85 0.57 14.97 -3.07
C ARG A 85 1.84 15.48 -3.75
N GLU A 86 3.02 15.12 -3.24
CA GLU A 86 4.29 15.38 -3.93
C GLU A 86 4.48 14.49 -5.17
N ARG A 87 3.74 13.37 -5.27
CA ARG A 87 3.93 12.32 -6.28
C ARG A 87 2.71 12.11 -7.20
N ALA A 88 1.57 12.70 -6.90
CA ALA A 88 0.33 12.54 -7.65
C ALA A 88 -0.46 13.86 -7.69
N ASP A 89 -1.26 14.05 -8.75
CA ASP A 89 -2.03 15.29 -8.93
C ASP A 89 -3.36 15.26 -8.17
N GLU A 90 -4.05 14.12 -8.17
CA GLU A 90 -5.35 13.96 -7.51
C GLU A 90 -5.26 12.93 -6.38
N VAL A 91 -5.03 13.40 -5.15
CA VAL A 91 -4.88 12.52 -3.97
C VAL A 91 -6.07 12.66 -3.02
N SER A 92 -6.69 11.52 -2.72
CA SER A 92 -7.68 11.35 -1.66
C SER A 92 -7.28 10.17 -0.78
N GLY A 93 -7.84 10.06 0.42
CA GLY A 93 -7.48 8.97 1.32
C GLY A 93 -7.88 9.22 2.75
N ARG A 94 -7.82 8.16 3.54
CA ARG A 94 -8.04 8.21 4.98
C ARG A 94 -7.42 7.02 5.67
N ARG A 95 -7.25 7.15 6.97
CA ARG A 95 -6.96 6.01 7.83
C ARG A 95 -8.19 5.13 8.04
N LEU A 96 -7.96 3.84 8.20
CA LEU A 96 -8.96 2.84 8.61
C LEU A 96 -8.64 2.36 10.03
N ALA A 97 -9.66 1.96 10.78
CA ALA A 97 -9.55 1.54 12.18
C ALA A 97 -8.92 0.13 12.31
N CYS A 98 -7.70 -0.02 11.82
CA CYS A 98 -6.95 -1.26 11.76
C CYS A 98 -5.43 -1.02 11.81
N GLY A 99 -4.66 -2.10 11.81
CA GLY A 99 -3.21 -2.10 11.66
C GLY A 99 -2.74 -2.14 10.20
N HIS A 100 -1.62 -2.82 9.99
CA HIS A 100 -0.93 -2.86 8.69
C HIS A 100 -1.64 -3.73 7.66
N TYR A 101 -2.31 -4.81 8.10
CA TYR A 101 -2.90 -5.80 7.22
C TYR A 101 -4.36 -5.43 6.95
N ILE A 102 -4.57 -4.33 6.23
CA ILE A 102 -5.91 -3.73 6.02
C ILE A 102 -6.90 -4.73 5.42
N ALA A 103 -6.46 -5.56 4.47
CA ALA A 103 -7.32 -6.54 3.82
C ALA A 103 -7.80 -7.63 4.77
N GLU A 104 -6.97 -8.03 5.73
CA GLU A 104 -7.32 -9.01 6.77
C GLU A 104 -8.05 -8.38 7.97
N GLU A 105 -7.63 -7.17 8.39
CA GLU A 105 -8.12 -6.52 9.60
C GLU A 105 -9.41 -5.71 9.39
N ALA A 106 -9.61 -5.11 8.21
CA ALA A 106 -10.77 -4.28 7.90
C ALA A 106 -11.29 -4.51 6.46
N PRO A 107 -11.59 -5.76 6.05
CA PRO A 107 -12.01 -6.08 4.68
C PRO A 107 -13.27 -5.34 4.24
N ALA A 108 -14.26 -5.17 5.12
CA ALA A 108 -15.51 -4.50 4.80
C ALA A 108 -15.29 -3.01 4.49
N ASP A 109 -14.50 -2.31 5.32
CA ASP A 109 -14.17 -0.91 5.10
C ASP A 109 -13.31 -0.72 3.84
N LEU A 110 -12.35 -1.61 3.61
CA LEU A 110 -11.53 -1.61 2.39
C LEU A 110 -12.40 -1.76 1.13
N LEU A 111 -13.32 -2.72 1.14
CA LEU A 111 -14.25 -2.94 0.02
C LEU A 111 -15.20 -1.76 -0.19
N ALA A 112 -15.70 -1.14 0.89
CA ALA A 112 -16.52 0.05 0.80
C ALA A 112 -15.76 1.21 0.14
N GLU A 113 -14.51 1.47 0.57
CA GLU A 113 -13.65 2.50 -0.01
C GLU A 113 -13.33 2.23 -1.49
N ALA A 114 -12.98 0.98 -1.82
CA ALA A 114 -12.69 0.59 -3.19
C ALA A 114 -13.91 0.77 -4.10
N ASN A 115 -15.10 0.33 -3.64
CA ASN A 115 -16.34 0.51 -4.41
C ASN A 115 -16.68 1.99 -4.60
N LEU A 116 -16.57 2.83 -3.57
CA LEU A 116 -16.79 4.27 -3.68
C LEU A 116 -15.82 4.91 -4.67
N PHE A 117 -14.56 4.52 -4.64
CA PHE A 117 -13.53 5.07 -5.51
C PHE A 117 -13.75 4.66 -6.98
N PHE A 118 -13.85 3.36 -7.27
CA PHE A 118 -13.90 2.85 -8.64
C PHE A 118 -15.29 2.96 -9.31
N ARG A 119 -16.37 3.08 -8.54
CA ARG A 119 -17.73 3.25 -9.10
C ARG A 119 -18.18 4.71 -9.16
N SER A 120 -17.37 5.65 -8.67
CA SER A 120 -17.69 7.07 -8.85
C SER A 120 -17.62 7.43 -10.34
N GLU A 121 -18.70 7.98 -10.90
CA GLU A 121 -18.78 8.45 -12.29
C GLU A 121 -17.98 9.74 -12.49
N ARG A 122 -16.69 9.74 -12.14
CA ARG A 122 -15.80 10.88 -12.44
C ARG A 122 -15.25 10.68 -13.86
N PRO A 123 -15.53 11.59 -14.80
CA PRO A 123 -14.93 11.53 -16.12
C PRO A 123 -13.41 11.60 -15.97
N TRP A 124 -12.69 10.72 -16.68
CA TRP A 124 -11.25 10.83 -16.84
C TRP A 124 -10.95 12.12 -17.63
N VAL A 125 -10.73 13.23 -16.94
CA VAL A 125 -10.27 14.44 -17.59
C VAL A 125 -8.80 14.21 -17.96
N LYS A 126 -8.54 13.97 -19.26
CA LYS A 126 -7.17 14.01 -19.77
C LYS A 126 -6.64 15.42 -19.49
N SER A 127 -5.69 15.57 -18.56
CA SER A 127 -4.95 16.82 -18.47
C SER A 127 -4.20 16.99 -19.80
N ALA A 128 -4.61 17.97 -20.59
CA ALA A 128 -3.81 18.45 -21.69
C ALA A 128 -2.62 19.18 -21.06
N SER A 129 -1.46 18.53 -21.03
CA SER A 129 -0.20 19.20 -20.71
C SER A 129 0.09 20.24 -21.79
N ARG A 130 0.24 21.49 -21.36
CA ARG A 130 0.98 22.54 -22.08
C ARG A 130 2.47 22.31 -21.91
#